data_AF-A0A9P5NE11-F1
#
_entry.id   AF-A0A9P5NE11-F1
#
_cell.length_a   1.000
_cell.length_b   1.000
_cell.length_c   1.000
_cell.angle_alpha   90.00
_cell.angle_beta   90.00
_cell.angle_gamma   90.00
#
_symmetry.space_group_name_H-M   'P 1'
#
loop_
_entity.id
_entity.type
_entity.pdbx_description
1 polymer ?
#
loop_
_entity_poly.entity_id
_entity_poly.type
_entity_poly.pdbx_seq_one_letter_code
_entity_poly.pdbx_strand_id
1 'polypeptide(L)'
;MITIRSFFRTIAPDIFTTGSLYLAGFAQARSPHAGLIIPSSSTSGRLVHIRIDRNTSPFWQYQSRKQNISGDMFITSLLRIHDIAISPITEEQLEEAAVSVAVPSNDEFGECLPWVLKVVQKLYDMELLQQVDTNGLVKEFEEFAAGNNSYARRDRFPKVAISQYAT
;
A
#
# COMPACT_ATOMS: atom_id res chain seq x y z
N MET A 1 38.83 -15.04 -7.92
CA MET A 1 38.13 -14.44 -6.76
C MET A 1 36.67 -14.26 -7.16
N ILE A 2 35.82 -15.25 -6.86
CA ILE A 2 34.41 -15.25 -7.25
C ILE A 2 33.63 -14.61 -6.11
N THR A 3 33.20 -13.36 -6.30
CA THR A 3 32.29 -12.70 -5.36
C THR A 3 30.92 -13.34 -5.50
N ILE A 4 30.63 -14.32 -4.63
CA ILE A 4 29.27 -14.85 -4.47
C ILE A 4 28.44 -13.71 -3.87
N ARG A 5 27.77 -12.93 -4.71
CA ARG A 5 26.69 -12.06 -4.25
C ARG A 5 25.58 -12.98 -3.75
N SER A 6 25.54 -13.20 -2.43
CA SER A 6 24.38 -13.79 -1.78
C SER A 6 23.19 -12.85 -2.04
N PHE A 7 22.40 -13.16 -3.05
CA PHE A 7 21.08 -12.58 -3.21
C PHE A 7 20.22 -13.21 -2.11
N PHE A 8 20.21 -12.58 -0.93
CA PHE A 8 19.18 -12.86 0.07
C PHE A 8 17.84 -12.42 -0.53
N ARG A 9 17.19 -13.31 -1.27
CA ARG A 9 15.78 -13.16 -1.61
C ARG A 9 15.00 -13.26 -0.30
N THR A 10 14.40 -12.17 0.12
CA THR A 10 13.47 -12.19 1.24
C THR A 10 12.26 -13.02 0.83
N ILE A 11 11.98 -14.07 1.59
CA ILE A 11 10.87 -14.98 1.32
C ILE A 11 9.57 -14.27 1.73
N ALA A 12 8.61 -14.21 0.80
CA ALA A 12 7.27 -13.72 1.11
C ALA A 12 6.55 -14.74 2.01
N PRO A 13 5.79 -14.30 3.04
CA PRO A 13 5.03 -15.21 3.88
C PRO A 13 3.85 -15.82 3.12
N ASP A 14 3.36 -17.00 3.55
CA ASP A 14 2.30 -17.75 2.85
C ASP A 14 0.97 -16.97 2.71
N ILE A 15 0.72 -16.03 3.61
CA ILE A 15 -0.46 -15.15 3.59
C ILE A 15 -0.35 -14.01 2.54
N PHE A 16 0.80 -13.87 1.88
CA PHE A 16 0.98 -12.93 0.77
C PHE A 16 0.52 -13.54 -0.55
N THR A 17 -0.42 -12.87 -1.21
CA THR A 17 -1.06 -13.32 -2.44
C THR A 17 -0.85 -12.26 -3.52
N THR A 18 -0.18 -12.66 -4.60
CA THR A 18 -0.02 -11.78 -5.78
C THR A 18 -1.38 -11.50 -6.42
N GLY A 19 -1.58 -10.27 -6.89
CA GLY A 19 -2.83 -9.81 -7.49
C GLY A 19 -3.93 -9.40 -6.50
N SER A 20 -3.74 -9.65 -5.21
CA SER A 20 -4.62 -9.12 -4.16
C SER A 20 -4.36 -7.62 -3.90
N LEU A 21 -5.34 -6.91 -3.34
CA LEU A 21 -5.18 -5.50 -2.98
C LEU A 21 -4.70 -5.35 -1.54
N TYR A 22 -3.69 -4.50 -1.33
CA TYR A 22 -3.12 -4.23 -0.02
C TYR A 22 -3.08 -2.74 0.30
N LEU A 23 -3.35 -2.39 1.56
CA LEU A 23 -2.87 -1.16 2.17
C LEU A 23 -1.37 -1.33 2.50
N ALA A 24 -0.53 -0.49 1.89
CA ALA A 24 0.90 -0.47 2.12
C ALA A 24 1.27 0.64 3.12
N GLY A 25 1.93 0.28 4.22
CA GLY A 25 2.48 1.22 5.19
C GLY A 25 3.96 1.47 4.96
N PHE A 26 4.39 2.73 5.06
CA PHE A 26 5.77 3.15 4.83
C PHE A 26 6.41 3.75 6.09
N ALA A 27 7.70 3.49 6.28
CA ALA A 27 8.51 4.10 7.31
C ALA A 27 8.69 5.61 7.04
N GLN A 28 7.88 6.44 7.72
CA GLN A 28 8.05 7.89 7.79
C GLN A 28 7.90 8.37 9.23
N ALA A 29 8.64 9.43 9.60
CA ALA A 29 8.94 9.76 10.99
C ALA A 29 7.79 10.37 11.82
N ARG A 30 6.61 10.63 11.26
CA ARG A 30 5.55 11.41 11.96
C ARG A 30 4.13 10.86 11.85
N SER A 31 3.81 10.05 10.85
CA SER A 31 2.50 9.41 10.64
C SER A 31 2.70 8.22 9.69
N PRO A 32 1.91 7.13 9.80
CA PRO A 32 1.96 6.05 8.83
C PRO A 32 1.60 6.59 7.44
N HIS A 33 2.62 6.77 6.62
CA HIS A 33 2.41 7.05 5.20
C HIS A 33 1.82 5.80 4.56
N ALA A 34 0.78 6.00 3.75
CA ALA A 34 -0.05 4.93 3.22
C ALA A 34 -0.18 5.02 1.70
N GLY A 35 -0.35 3.87 1.06
CA GLY A 35 -0.72 3.74 -0.34
C GLY A 35 -1.49 2.44 -0.58
N LEU A 36 -2.04 2.27 -1.78
CA LEU A 36 -2.66 1.02 -2.21
C LEU A 36 -1.77 0.34 -3.24
N ILE A 37 -1.53 -0.95 -3.07
CA ILE A 37 -0.69 -1.73 -3.96
C ILE A 37 -1.37 -3.03 -4.40
N ILE A 38 -1.28 -3.31 -5.71
CA ILE A 38 -1.54 -4.64 -6.28
C ILE A 38 -0.18 -5.24 -6.63
N PRO A 39 0.30 -6.25 -5.90
CA PRO A 39 1.54 -6.93 -6.24
C PRO A 39 1.38 -7.73 -7.54
N SER A 40 2.31 -7.57 -8.48
CA SER A 40 2.44 -8.45 -9.66
C SER A 40 3.45 -9.57 -9.43
N SER A 41 4.21 -9.51 -8.34
CA SER A 41 5.08 -10.58 -7.82
C SER A 41 5.38 -10.32 -6.34
N SER A 42 6.12 -11.22 -5.69
CA SER A 42 6.72 -10.95 -4.36
C SER A 42 7.78 -9.84 -4.38
N THR A 43 8.28 -9.45 -5.55
CA THR A 43 9.33 -8.42 -5.64
C THR A 43 8.81 -7.03 -5.97
N SER A 44 7.64 -6.92 -6.60
CA SER A 44 7.11 -5.64 -7.02
C SER A 44 5.61 -5.67 -7.26
N GLY A 45 5.00 -4.48 -7.26
CA GLY A 45 3.61 -4.25 -7.64
C GLY A 45 3.38 -2.86 -8.20
N ARG A 46 2.13 -2.58 -8.51
CA ARG A 46 1.63 -1.25 -8.85
C ARG A 46 1.13 -0.55 -7.62
N LEU A 47 1.77 0.57 -7.26
CA LEU A 47 1.38 1.41 -6.14
C LEU A 47 0.67 2.66 -6.66
N VAL A 48 -0.47 2.97 -6.05
CA VAL A 48 -1.09 4.31 -6.10
C VAL A 48 -1.01 4.95 -4.71
N HIS A 49 -0.58 6.21 -4.66
CA HIS A 49 -0.54 7.00 -3.43
C HIS A 49 -0.56 8.50 -3.77
N ILE A 50 -0.65 9.33 -2.74
CA ILE A 50 -0.35 10.76 -2.87
C ILE A 50 0.97 11.08 -2.18
N ARG A 51 1.69 12.05 -2.72
CA ARG A 51 2.94 12.56 -2.18
C ARG A 51 3.04 14.07 -2.33
N ILE A 52 3.81 14.70 -1.45
CA ILE A 52 4.28 16.06 -1.70
C ILE A 52 5.59 15.95 -2.49
N ASP A 53 5.66 16.63 -3.63
CA ASP A 53 6.92 16.86 -4.36
C ASP A 53 7.14 18.37 -4.45
N ARG A 54 7.91 18.90 -3.51
CA ARG A 54 8.16 20.35 -3.38
C ARG A 54 8.91 20.95 -4.58
N ASN A 55 9.46 20.12 -5.46
CA ASN A 55 10.09 20.60 -6.68
C ASN A 55 9.08 20.87 -7.80
N THR A 56 7.94 20.17 -7.78
CA THR A 56 6.92 20.22 -8.85
C THR A 56 5.61 20.86 -8.40
N SER A 57 5.28 20.83 -7.11
CA SER A 57 4.06 21.40 -6.55
C SER A 57 4.21 21.71 -5.06
N PRO A 58 3.65 22.83 -4.57
CA PRO A 58 3.56 23.07 -3.14
C PRO A 58 2.59 22.12 -2.43
N PHE A 59 1.65 21.51 -3.17
CA PHE A 59 0.58 20.66 -2.65
C PHE A 59 0.79 19.18 -2.94
N TRP A 60 -0.02 18.34 -2.29
CA TRP A 60 -0.13 16.91 -2.57
C TRP A 60 -0.39 16.64 -4.06
N GLN A 61 0.21 15.58 -4.58
CA GLN A 61 0.05 15.10 -5.94
C GLN A 61 -0.22 13.60 -5.96
N TYR A 62 -1.11 13.19 -6.86
CA TYR A 62 -1.30 11.78 -7.20
C TYR A 62 -0.03 11.21 -7.84
N GLN A 63 0.30 9.98 -7.48
CA GLN A 63 1.34 9.19 -8.12
C GLN A 63 0.87 7.74 -8.27
N SER A 64 0.94 7.22 -9.50
CA SER A 64 1.01 5.79 -9.79
C SER A 64 2.42 5.43 -10.24
N ARG A 65 2.97 4.32 -9.73
CA ARG A 65 4.23 3.78 -10.22
C ARG A 65 4.41 2.31 -9.88
N LYS A 66 5.39 1.70 -10.55
CA LYS A 66 5.97 0.45 -10.08
C LYS A 66 6.68 0.68 -8.73
N GLN A 67 6.44 -0.23 -7.79
CA GLN A 67 6.99 -0.19 -6.45
C GLN A 67 7.62 -1.54 -6.12
N ASN A 68 8.84 -1.51 -5.56
CA ASN A 68 9.49 -2.72 -5.05
C ASN A 68 8.83 -3.13 -3.72
N ILE A 69 8.72 -4.42 -3.47
CA ILE A 69 8.18 -4.97 -2.21
C ILE A 69 9.32 -5.61 -1.44
N SER A 70 9.88 -6.70 -1.96
CA SER A 70 11.14 -7.26 -1.49
C SER A 70 12.29 -6.28 -1.73
N GLY A 71 13.13 -6.08 -0.72
CA GLY A 71 14.32 -5.24 -0.82
C GLY A 71 14.05 -3.74 -0.73
N ASP A 72 12.80 -3.31 -0.58
CA ASP A 72 12.45 -1.91 -0.36
C ASP A 72 12.78 -1.50 1.08
N MET A 73 13.34 -0.31 1.25
CA MET A 73 13.74 0.21 2.57
C MET A 73 12.67 1.07 3.24
N PHE A 74 11.54 1.29 2.57
CA PHE A 74 10.48 2.17 3.03
C PHE A 74 9.21 1.41 3.34
N ILE A 75 8.80 0.42 2.54
CA ILE A 75 7.62 -0.40 2.87
C ILE A 75 7.90 -1.23 4.11
N THR A 76 7.03 -1.09 5.10
CA THR A 76 7.10 -1.79 6.38
C THR A 76 5.99 -2.83 6.53
N SER A 77 4.82 -2.56 5.95
CA SER A 77 3.63 -3.37 6.15
C SER A 77 2.77 -3.47 4.88
N LEU A 78 2.07 -4.60 4.75
CA LEU A 78 1.08 -4.89 3.73
C LEU A 78 -0.14 -5.52 4.42
N LEU A 79 -1.23 -4.77 4.55
CA LEU A 79 -2.50 -5.28 5.07
C LEU A 79 -3.42 -5.60 3.90
N ARG A 80 -3.72 -6.88 3.67
CA ARG A 80 -4.60 -7.32 2.59
C ARG A 80 -6.03 -6.91 2.89
N ILE A 81 -6.65 -6.19 1.96
CA ILE A 81 -8.04 -5.71 2.09
C ILE A 81 -8.98 -6.33 1.05
N HIS A 82 -8.44 -7.10 0.11
CA HIS A 82 -9.21 -7.84 -0.90
C HIS A 82 -8.40 -9.04 -1.39
N ASP A 83 -9.02 -10.21 -1.47
CA ASP A 83 -8.38 -11.41 -2.03
C ASP A 83 -8.74 -11.56 -3.53
N ILE A 84 -7.72 -11.74 -4.37
CA ILE A 84 -7.90 -12.02 -5.81
C ILE A 84 -8.81 -13.23 -6.08
N ALA A 85 -8.88 -14.19 -5.16
CA ALA A 85 -9.73 -15.36 -5.29
C ALA A 85 -11.23 -15.03 -5.22
N ILE A 86 -11.62 -13.89 -4.63
CA ILE A 86 -13.02 -13.44 -4.58
C ILE A 86 -13.39 -12.81 -5.92
N SER A 87 -12.60 -11.83 -6.36
CA SER A 87 -12.69 -11.20 -7.67
C SER A 87 -11.36 -10.52 -8.02
N PRO A 88 -10.91 -10.49 -9.28
CA PRO A 88 -9.73 -9.72 -9.64
C PRO A 88 -10.06 -8.22 -9.70
N ILE A 89 -9.21 -7.40 -9.07
CA ILE A 89 -9.13 -5.95 -9.32
C ILE A 89 -7.87 -5.72 -10.15
N THR A 90 -7.99 -5.08 -11.32
CA THR A 90 -6.84 -4.81 -12.19
C THR A 90 -6.08 -3.55 -11.75
N GLU A 91 -4.84 -3.40 -12.23
CA GLU A 91 -4.06 -2.18 -12.01
C GLU A 91 -4.79 -0.94 -12.55
N GLU A 92 -5.44 -1.07 -13.71
CA GLU A 92 -6.18 0.00 -14.37
C GLU A 92 -7.42 0.42 -13.57
N GLN A 93 -8.15 -0.55 -12.99
CA GLN A 93 -9.31 -0.26 -12.14
C GLN A 93 -8.90 0.45 -10.85
N LEU A 94 -7.76 0.05 -10.26
CA LEU A 94 -7.20 0.74 -9.10
C LEU A 94 -6.79 2.17 -9.45
N GLU A 95 -6.12 2.37 -10.59
CA GLU A 95 -5.74 3.70 -11.05
C GLU A 95 -6.97 4.56 -11.35
N GLU A 96 -7.99 4.02 -12.01
CA GLU A 96 -9.27 4.69 -12.31
C GLU A 96 -9.96 5.16 -11.02
N ALA A 97 -10.09 4.28 -10.02
CA ALA A 97 -10.64 4.64 -8.73
C ALA A 97 -9.81 5.75 -8.07
N ALA A 98 -8.47 5.62 -8.08
CA ALA A 98 -7.56 6.56 -7.45
C ALA A 98 -7.61 7.97 -8.08
N VAL A 99 -7.62 8.08 -9.41
CA VAL A 99 -7.67 9.38 -10.09
C VAL A 99 -9.02 10.09 -9.92
N SER A 100 -10.09 9.35 -9.63
CA SER A 100 -11.41 9.92 -9.36
C SER A 100 -11.54 10.55 -7.97
N VAL A 101 -10.60 10.26 -7.05
CA VAL A 101 -10.56 10.83 -5.72
C VAL A 101 -9.72 12.10 -5.72
N ALA A 102 -10.34 13.23 -5.36
CA ALA A 102 -9.66 14.51 -5.26
C ALA A 102 -8.45 14.45 -4.32
N VAL A 103 -7.30 14.88 -4.82
CA VAL A 103 -6.09 15.08 -4.02
C VAL A 103 -6.25 16.37 -3.19
N PRO A 104 -5.86 16.39 -1.91
CA PRO A 104 -5.94 17.60 -1.10
C PRO A 104 -5.16 18.77 -1.70
N SER A 105 -5.76 19.96 -1.67
CA SER A 105 -5.15 21.21 -2.14
C SER A 105 -4.31 21.91 -1.07
N ASN A 106 -3.85 21.18 -0.05
CA ASN A 106 -3.04 21.67 1.05
C ASN A 106 -1.64 21.00 1.02
N ASP A 107 -0.82 21.27 2.03
CA ASP A 107 0.48 20.62 2.25
C ASP A 107 0.57 19.98 3.65
N GLU A 108 -0.59 19.73 4.28
CA GLU A 108 -0.69 19.20 5.64
C GLU A 108 -0.20 17.75 5.70
N PHE A 109 0.57 17.42 6.75
CA PHE A 109 1.03 16.05 6.96
C PHE A 109 -0.12 15.12 7.36
N GLY A 110 -0.07 13.88 6.89
CA GLY A 110 -1.02 12.84 7.30
C GLY A 110 -2.19 12.63 6.34
N GLU A 111 -2.26 13.38 5.23
CA GLU A 111 -3.33 13.26 4.23
C GLU A 111 -3.35 11.94 3.44
N CYS A 112 -2.25 11.19 3.44
CA CYS A 112 -2.10 9.96 2.67
C CYS A 112 -3.10 8.87 3.10
N LEU A 113 -3.29 8.62 4.39
CA LEU A 113 -4.25 7.61 4.85
C LEU A 113 -5.72 8.02 4.57
N PRO A 114 -6.17 9.24 4.93
CA PRO A 114 -7.49 9.74 4.55
C PRO A 114 -7.78 9.64 3.04
N TRP A 115 -6.81 9.99 2.19
CA TRP A 115 -6.97 9.86 0.74
C TRP A 115 -7.09 8.39 0.31
N VAL A 116 -6.25 7.50 0.83
CA VAL A 116 -6.31 6.07 0.54
C VAL A 116 -7.68 5.47 0.89
N LEU A 117 -8.26 5.84 2.04
CA LEU A 117 -9.58 5.35 2.45
C LEU A 117 -10.70 5.84 1.53
N LYS A 118 -10.59 7.05 0.99
CA LYS A 118 -11.52 7.54 -0.04
C LYS A 118 -11.40 6.71 -1.32
N VAL A 119 -10.19 6.26 -1.69
CA VAL A 119 -10.01 5.33 -2.82
C VAL A 119 -10.62 3.96 -2.51
N VAL A 120 -10.46 3.43 -1.30
CA VAL A 120 -11.11 2.18 -0.87
C VAL A 120 -12.63 2.32 -0.94
N GLN A 121 -13.20 3.41 -0.44
CA GLN A 121 -14.63 3.70 -0.57
C GLN A 121 -15.05 3.75 -2.04
N LYS A 122 -14.24 4.37 -2.91
CA LYS A 122 -14.53 4.43 -4.33
C LYS A 122 -14.53 3.06 -5.00
N LEU A 123 -13.60 2.18 -4.64
CA LEU A 123 -13.55 0.80 -5.12
C LEU A 123 -14.80 0.02 -4.67
N TYR A 124 -15.28 0.25 -3.44
CA TYR A 124 -16.55 -0.29 -2.97
C TYR A 124 -17.74 0.24 -3.79
N ASP A 125 -17.81 1.55 -4.04
CA ASP A 125 -18.86 2.15 -4.85
C ASP A 125 -18.85 1.67 -6.32
N MET A 126 -17.71 1.17 -6.81
CA MET A 126 -17.55 0.53 -8.12
C MET A 126 -17.87 -0.97 -8.10
N GLU A 127 -18.35 -1.51 -6.97
CA GLU A 127 -18.64 -2.94 -6.74
C GLU A 127 -17.40 -3.84 -6.91
N LEU A 128 -16.19 -3.27 -6.75
CA LEU A 128 -14.93 -4.00 -6.81
C LEU A 128 -14.51 -4.57 -5.44
N LEU A 129 -15.06 -4.02 -4.35
CA LEU A 129 -14.94 -4.53 -2.98
C LEU A 129 -16.32 -4.91 -2.44
N GLN A 130 -16.41 -5.98 -1.64
CA GLN A 130 -17.70 -6.48 -1.16
C GLN A 130 -18.14 -5.87 0.17
N GLN A 131 -17.21 -5.67 1.09
CA GLN A 131 -17.51 -5.16 2.42
C GLN A 131 -16.31 -4.40 2.98
N VAL A 132 -16.56 -3.18 3.47
CA VAL A 132 -15.54 -2.36 4.13
C VAL A 132 -16.16 -1.66 5.34
N ASP A 133 -15.68 -1.99 6.55
CA ASP A 133 -15.84 -1.13 7.73
C ASP A 133 -14.66 -0.16 7.79
N THR A 134 -14.85 1.03 7.22
CA THR A 134 -13.80 2.04 7.11
C THR A 134 -13.23 2.44 8.47
N ASN A 135 -14.05 2.54 9.52
CA ASN A 135 -13.57 2.96 10.85
C ASN A 135 -12.72 1.86 11.50
N GLY A 136 -13.16 0.61 11.39
CA GLY A 136 -12.38 -0.55 11.82
C GLY A 136 -11.06 -0.67 11.07
N LEU A 137 -11.11 -0.50 9.74
CA LEU A 137 -9.95 -0.60 8.86
C LEU A 137 -8.87 0.45 9.17
N VAL A 138 -9.27 1.69 9.46
CA VAL A 138 -8.33 2.76 9.88
C VAL A 138 -7.56 2.34 11.11
N LYS A 139 -8.29 1.97 12.16
CA LYS A 139 -7.71 1.63 13.44
C LYS A 139 -6.78 0.42 13.32
N GLU A 140 -7.23 -0.62 12.61
CA GLU A 140 -6.44 -1.81 12.32
C GLU A 140 -5.15 -1.46 11.57
N PHE A 141 -5.24 -0.63 10.52
CA PHE A 141 -4.06 -0.25 9.75
C PHE A 141 -3.06 0.58 10.56
N GLU A 142 -3.52 1.55 11.33
CA GLU A 142 -2.65 2.39 12.17
C GLU A 142 -1.92 1.54 13.23
N GLU A 143 -2.65 0.67 13.94
CA GLU A 143 -2.09 -0.23 14.95
C GLU A 143 -1.10 -1.23 14.30
N PHE A 144 -1.48 -1.80 13.15
CA PHE A 144 -0.64 -2.73 12.43
C PHE A 144 0.65 -2.07 11.94
N ALA A 145 0.57 -0.91 11.30
CA ALA A 145 1.72 -0.21 10.71
C ALA A 145 2.68 0.36 11.76
N ALA A 146 2.17 0.91 12.88
CA ALA A 146 2.99 1.54 13.93
C ALA A 146 4.07 0.60 14.51
N GLY A 147 3.77 -0.70 14.61
CA GLY A 147 4.69 -1.70 15.14
C GLY A 147 5.78 -2.19 14.17
N ASN A 148 5.75 -1.75 12.90
CA ASN A 148 6.49 -2.42 11.83
C ASN A 148 7.71 -1.65 11.30
N ASN A 149 8.13 -0.56 11.94
CA ASN A 149 9.30 0.22 11.50
C ASN A 149 10.59 -0.63 11.33
N SER A 150 10.75 -1.70 12.11
CA SER A 150 11.88 -2.63 11.98
C SER A 150 11.90 -3.45 10.68
N TYR A 151 10.82 -3.40 9.88
CA TYR A 151 10.68 -4.05 8.59
C TYR A 151 11.18 -3.22 7.41
N ALA A 152 11.50 -1.94 7.61
CA ALA A 152 12.04 -1.04 6.60
C ALA A 152 13.52 -1.39 6.28
N ARG A 153 13.75 -2.57 5.68
CA ARG A 153 15.08 -3.16 5.47
C ARG A 153 15.16 -3.95 4.18
N ARG A 154 16.29 -3.86 3.48
CA ARG A 154 16.52 -4.60 2.23
C ARG A 154 16.50 -6.12 2.38
N ASP A 155 16.79 -6.63 3.56
CA ASP A 155 16.89 -8.06 3.87
C ASP A 155 15.66 -8.60 4.61
N ARG A 156 14.55 -7.83 4.63
CA ARG A 156 13.29 -8.27 5.22
C ARG A 156 12.10 -8.00 4.29
N PHE A 157 11.20 -8.97 4.19
CA PHE A 157 9.92 -8.78 3.51
C PHE A 157 8.99 -7.96 4.41
N PRO A 158 8.19 -7.01 3.91
CA PRO A 158 7.23 -6.26 4.72
C PRO A 158 6.35 -7.19 5.58
N LYS A 159 5.94 -6.73 6.76
CA LYS A 159 5.01 -7.53 7.56
C LYS A 159 3.66 -7.62 6.83
N VAL A 160 3.14 -8.82 6.67
CA VAL A 160 1.87 -9.05 5.98
C VAL A 160 0.79 -9.44 7.00
N ALA A 161 -0.43 -8.96 6.80
CA ALA A 161 -1.63 -9.38 7.53
C ALA A 161 -2.84 -9.34 6.60
N ILE A 162 -3.95 -9.93 7.05
CA ILE A 162 -5.24 -9.88 6.37
C ILE A 162 -6.17 -9.06 7.24
N SER A 163 -6.86 -8.09 6.64
CA SER A 163 -7.81 -7.24 7.35
C SER A 163 -9.00 -8.04 7.84
N GLN A 164 -9.48 -7.72 9.04
CA GLN A 164 -10.75 -8.21 9.57
C GLN A 164 -11.93 -7.31 9.19
N TYR A 165 -11.64 -6.13 8.65
CA TYR A 165 -12.61 -5.06 8.38
C TYR A 165 -12.82 -4.79 6.88
N ALA A 166 -12.08 -5.49 6.02
CA ALA A 166 -12.26 -5.45 4.57
C ALA A 166 -12.04 -6.84 3.97
N THR A 167 -12.92 -7.23 3.06
CA THR A 167 -12.89 -8.53 2.34
C THR A 167 -13.16 -8.36 0.87
#